data_AF-A0A3D1X274-F1
#
_entry.id   AF-A0A3D1X274-F1
#
_cell.length_a   1.000
_cell.length_b   1.000
_cell.length_c   1.000
_cell.angle_alpha   90.00
_cell.angle_beta   90.00
_cell.angle_gamma   90.00
#
_symmetry.space_group_name_H-M   'P 1'
#
loop_
_entity.id
_entity.type
_entity.pdbx_description
1 polymer ?
#
loop_
_entity_poly.entity_id
_entity_poly.type
_entity_poly.pdbx_seq_one_letter_code
_entity_poly.pdbx_strand_id
1 'polypeptide(L)'
;MQRKEFTAVLLAVALALTLATAGFAYLTAPQYLPYDETEWMITRSPRALADGSIMADGLTDLSGIESISVNLLTPVSGTEVTSTQEPDSGRTVYFITAWRTPLDTWRGAFDKTGDAPNARSANDRTQREADALQGALGKVESARTLFTLDTANCAAVCYSQNNGQDDVLLCGSMNGGIISLPRLALGYYVLLSLALLIPLSIAFFLCRRKKAGKALGHLALIPACYLTGHLLVKGFVTTSYQMQRDFSLIVLTAALLYAAALLAGTLLRQRRDAAE
;
A
#
# COMPACT_ATOMS: atom_id res chain seq x y z
N MET A 1 23.10 34.63 16.44
CA MET A 1 21.72 34.11 16.30
C MET A 1 21.19 33.79 17.68
N GLN A 2 20.12 34.46 18.12
CA GLN A 2 19.58 34.31 19.47
C GLN A 2 18.99 32.89 19.61
N ARG A 3 19.28 32.14 20.69
CA ARG A 3 18.78 30.74 20.89
C ARG A 3 17.27 30.58 20.66
N LYS A 4 16.51 31.66 20.88
CA LYS A 4 15.07 31.78 20.63
C LYS A 4 14.71 31.63 19.14
N GLU A 5 15.44 32.32 18.27
CA GLU A 5 15.23 32.30 16.82
C GLU A 5 15.52 30.90 16.26
N PHE A 6 16.59 30.26 16.72
CA PHE A 6 16.93 28.91 16.29
C PHE A 6 15.89 27.86 16.68
N THR A 7 15.34 27.97 17.90
CA THR A 7 14.31 27.04 18.39
C THR A 7 12.99 27.21 17.63
N ALA A 8 12.64 28.46 17.28
CA ALA A 8 11.48 28.76 16.44
C ALA A 8 11.63 28.21 15.01
N VAL A 9 12.82 28.35 14.41
CA VAL A 9 13.12 27.78 13.09
C VAL A 9 13.02 26.26 13.13
N LEU A 10 13.62 25.60 14.13
CA LEU A 10 13.53 24.15 14.27
C LEU A 10 12.09 23.66 14.45
N LEU A 11 11.27 24.39 15.22
CA LEU A 11 9.85 24.07 15.39
C LEU A 11 9.10 24.16 14.05
N ALA A 12 9.32 25.23 13.30
CA ALA A 12 8.70 25.40 11.98
C ALA A 12 9.12 24.28 11.01
N VAL A 13 10.41 23.92 11.00
CA VAL A 13 10.94 22.81 10.20
C VAL A 13 10.31 21.48 10.61
N ALA A 14 10.21 21.18 11.91
CA ALA A 14 9.61 19.94 12.39
C ALA A 14 8.13 19.82 11.98
N LEU A 15 7.36 20.91 12.07
CA LEU A 15 5.96 20.96 11.63
C LEU A 15 5.83 20.82 10.11
N ALA A 16 6.68 21.49 9.34
CA ALA A 16 6.71 21.37 7.89
C ALA A 16 7.03 19.93 7.45
N LEU A 17 8.02 19.28 8.08
CA LEU A 17 8.35 17.87 7.84
C LEU A 17 7.21 16.93 8.22
N THR A 18 6.46 17.23 9.28
CA THR A 18 5.28 16.44 9.70
C THR A 18 4.21 16.49 8.61
N LEU A 19 3.90 17.69 8.10
CA LEU A 19 2.94 17.88 7.01
C LEU A 19 3.42 17.23 5.71
N ALA A 20 4.72 17.34 5.39
CA ALA A 20 5.30 16.68 4.23
C ALA A 20 5.21 15.16 4.34
N THR A 21 5.47 14.57 5.52
CA THR A 21 5.36 13.12 5.75
C THR A 21 3.91 12.66 5.61
N ALA A 22 2.95 13.40 6.15
CA ALA A 22 1.53 13.08 6.00
C ALA A 22 1.06 13.21 4.54
N GLY A 23 1.47 14.26 3.82
CA GLY A 23 1.18 14.43 2.40
C GLY A 23 1.80 13.34 1.55
N PHE A 24 3.05 12.96 1.84
CA PHE A 24 3.72 11.84 1.18
C PHE A 24 3.00 10.51 1.45
N ALA A 25 2.56 10.27 2.68
CA ALA A 25 1.78 9.09 3.03
C ALA A 25 0.47 9.02 2.23
N TYR A 26 -0.22 10.14 2.09
CA TYR A 26 -1.44 10.23 1.28
C TYR A 26 -1.16 9.95 -0.21
N LEU A 27 -0.12 10.56 -0.78
CA LEU A 27 0.21 10.42 -2.20
C LEU A 27 0.73 9.02 -2.56
N THR A 28 1.35 8.32 -1.61
CA THR A 28 1.88 6.96 -1.81
C THR A 28 0.95 5.86 -1.28
N ALA A 29 -0.26 6.22 -0.87
CA ALA A 29 -1.27 5.27 -0.43
C ALA A 29 -1.68 4.36 -1.61
N PRO A 30 -1.75 3.03 -1.40
CA PRO A 30 -2.05 2.08 -2.45
C PRO A 30 -3.56 2.04 -2.63
N GLN A 31 -4.00 2.35 -3.84
CA GLN A 31 -5.38 2.16 -4.28
C GLN A 31 -5.45 0.84 -5.03
N TYR A 32 -5.93 -0.19 -4.34
CA TYR A 32 -6.06 -1.53 -4.92
C TYR A 32 -7.08 -1.52 -6.06
N LEU A 33 -6.73 -2.20 -7.14
CA LEU A 33 -7.60 -2.28 -8.32
C LEU A 33 -8.65 -3.39 -8.12
N PRO A 34 -9.93 -3.12 -8.41
CA PRO A 34 -10.92 -4.19 -8.48
C PRO A 34 -10.58 -5.13 -9.65
N TYR A 35 -11.07 -6.37 -9.55
CA TYR A 35 -10.89 -7.32 -10.64
C TYR A 35 -11.76 -6.95 -11.85
N ASP A 36 -11.17 -6.98 -13.05
CA ASP A 36 -11.86 -6.82 -14.33
C ASP A 36 -11.26 -7.76 -15.35
N GLU A 37 -12.03 -8.71 -15.88
CA GLU A 37 -11.55 -9.73 -16.84
C GLU A 37 -10.87 -9.13 -18.08
N THR A 38 -11.20 -7.90 -18.47
CA THR A 38 -10.66 -7.25 -19.67
C THR A 38 -9.26 -6.65 -19.46
N GLU A 39 -8.81 -6.56 -18.21
CA GLU A 39 -7.50 -6.03 -17.83
C GLU A 39 -6.45 -7.11 -17.62
N TRP A 40 -6.86 -8.38 -17.55
CA TRP A 40 -5.98 -9.52 -17.26
C TRP A 40 -5.78 -10.38 -18.49
N MET A 41 -4.53 -10.77 -18.75
CA MET A 41 -4.19 -11.75 -19.76
C MET A 41 -3.43 -12.90 -19.12
N ILE A 42 -4.04 -14.08 -19.13
CA ILE A 42 -3.45 -15.30 -18.59
C ILE A 42 -2.97 -16.13 -19.78
N THR A 43 -1.66 -16.24 -19.95
CA THR A 43 -1.08 -17.16 -20.94
C THR A 43 -0.68 -18.44 -20.21
N ARG A 44 -1.16 -19.57 -20.73
CA ARG A 44 -0.86 -20.91 -20.23
C ARG A 44 0.05 -21.60 -21.23
N SER A 45 1.24 -21.98 -20.80
CA SER A 45 2.14 -22.80 -21.61
C SER A 45 1.82 -24.28 -21.33
N PRO A 46 1.23 -25.01 -22.30
CA PRO A 46 0.95 -26.43 -22.12
C PRO A 46 2.25 -27.18 -21.90
N ARG A 47 2.23 -28.17 -21.00
CA ARG A 47 3.37 -29.05 -20.77
C ARG A 47 3.61 -29.85 -22.04
N ALA A 48 4.83 -29.78 -22.59
CA ALA A 48 5.19 -30.61 -23.73
C ALA A 48 5.22 -32.08 -23.25
N LEU A 49 4.18 -32.84 -23.56
CA LEU A 49 4.20 -34.28 -23.36
C LEU A 49 5.20 -34.87 -24.37
N ALA A 50 6.00 -35.86 -23.94
CA ALA A 50 7.09 -36.43 -24.74
C ALA A 50 6.63 -37.07 -26.08
N ASP A 51 5.32 -37.13 -26.34
CA ASP A 51 4.67 -37.67 -27.53
C ASP A 51 4.15 -36.59 -28.51
N GLY A 52 4.35 -35.30 -28.22
CA GLY A 52 3.98 -34.21 -29.13
C GLY A 52 2.48 -33.89 -29.20
N SER A 53 1.65 -34.45 -28.31
CA SER A 53 0.23 -34.08 -28.23
C SER A 53 0.02 -32.87 -27.31
N ILE A 54 -0.67 -31.84 -27.82
CA ILE A 54 -1.12 -30.68 -27.02
C ILE A 54 -2.51 -31.01 -26.48
N MET A 55 -2.65 -31.12 -25.15
CA MET A 55 -3.95 -31.28 -24.50
C MET A 55 -4.77 -29.99 -24.71
N ALA A 56 -5.72 -30.04 -25.64
CA ALA A 56 -6.53 -28.90 -26.08
C ALA A 56 -7.92 -28.83 -25.42
N ASP A 57 -8.19 -29.58 -24.35
CA ASP A 57 -9.53 -29.69 -23.78
C ASP A 57 -9.60 -29.32 -22.29
N GLY A 58 -10.47 -28.37 -21.97
CA GLY A 58 -11.01 -28.11 -20.62
C GLY A 58 -10.02 -27.94 -19.46
N LEU A 59 -9.15 -26.92 -19.49
CA LEU A 59 -8.25 -26.61 -18.37
C LEU A 59 -8.96 -25.91 -17.19
N THR A 60 -9.65 -26.69 -16.37
CA THR A 60 -10.02 -26.30 -15.00
C THR A 60 -8.99 -26.77 -13.96
N ASP A 61 -8.12 -27.72 -14.31
CA ASP A 61 -7.11 -28.29 -13.40
C ASP A 61 -5.68 -27.96 -13.87
N LEU A 62 -4.80 -27.59 -12.93
CA LEU A 62 -3.41 -27.14 -13.19
C LEU A 62 -2.48 -28.28 -13.62
N SER A 63 -2.99 -29.51 -13.67
CA SER A 63 -2.23 -30.76 -13.86
C SER A 63 -1.59 -30.92 -15.24
N GLY A 64 -2.02 -30.17 -16.27
CA GLY A 64 -1.50 -30.24 -17.65
C GLY A 64 -0.68 -29.03 -18.15
N ILE A 65 -0.49 -28.01 -17.31
CA ILE A 65 0.26 -26.79 -17.65
C ILE A 65 1.69 -26.95 -17.12
N GLU A 66 2.70 -26.36 -17.75
CA GLU A 66 4.09 -26.30 -17.24
C GLU A 66 4.43 -24.93 -16.66
N SER A 67 3.91 -23.87 -17.27
CA SER A 67 4.02 -22.53 -16.71
C SER A 67 2.80 -21.67 -16.99
N ILE A 68 2.44 -20.85 -15.99
CA ILE A 68 1.43 -19.80 -16.14
C ILE A 68 2.15 -18.46 -16.07
N SER A 69 1.94 -17.63 -17.09
CA SER A 69 2.31 -16.21 -17.04
C SER A 69 1.04 -15.38 -16.94
N VAL A 70 0.94 -14.62 -15.85
CA VAL A 70 -0.14 -13.65 -15.65
C VAL A 70 0.40 -12.27 -16.03
N ASN A 71 -0.22 -11.68 -17.04
CA ASN A 71 0.11 -10.35 -17.55
C ASN A 71 -1.03 -9.39 -17.21
N LEU A 72 -0.69 -8.24 -16.63
CA LEU A 72 -1.65 -7.17 -16.39
C LEU A 72 -1.52 -6.16 -17.52
N LEU A 73 -2.62 -5.96 -18.25
CA LEU A 73 -2.68 -5.10 -19.43
C LEU A 73 -2.83 -3.62 -19.05
N THR A 74 -3.23 -3.33 -17.82
CA THR A 74 -3.32 -1.98 -17.30
C THR A 74 -2.05 -1.60 -16.54
N PRO A 75 -1.55 -0.36 -16.75
CA PRO A 75 -0.35 0.05 -16.07
C PRO A 75 -0.68 0.30 -14.59
N VAL A 76 0.23 -0.14 -13.73
CA VAL A 76 0.08 -0.12 -12.26
C VAL A 76 1.33 0.40 -11.60
N SER A 77 1.16 0.99 -10.41
CA SER A 77 2.28 1.47 -9.61
C SER A 77 3.10 0.33 -9.03
N GLY A 78 2.42 -0.75 -8.65
CA GLY A 78 3.06 -1.90 -8.04
C GLY A 78 2.17 -3.13 -8.05
N THR A 79 2.83 -4.27 -7.93
CA THR A 79 2.21 -5.58 -7.79
C THR A 79 2.95 -6.36 -6.72
N GLU A 80 2.21 -7.10 -5.90
CA GLU A 80 2.78 -7.99 -4.88
C GLU A 80 2.21 -9.38 -5.09
N VAL A 81 3.09 -10.37 -5.08
CA VAL A 81 2.72 -11.79 -5.11
C VAL A 81 3.11 -12.40 -3.78
N THR A 82 2.11 -12.92 -3.08
CA THR A 82 2.29 -13.66 -1.84
C THR A 82 1.87 -15.10 -2.06
N SER A 83 2.43 -16.02 -1.27
CA SER A 83 2.16 -17.44 -1.41
C SER A 83 1.90 -18.05 -0.04
N THR A 84 0.86 -18.88 0.04
CA THR A 84 0.51 -19.63 1.25
C THR A 84 0.48 -21.10 0.91
N GLN A 85 1.03 -21.93 1.79
CA GLN A 85 0.93 -23.38 1.64
C GLN A 85 -0.37 -23.86 2.28
N GLU A 86 -1.14 -24.62 1.51
CA GLU A 86 -2.36 -25.24 2.00
C GLU A 86 -1.99 -26.38 2.96
N PRO A 87 -2.51 -26.37 4.21
CA PRO A 87 -2.09 -27.31 5.25
C PRO A 87 -2.50 -28.76 4.93
N ASP A 88 -3.61 -28.95 4.20
CA ASP A 88 -4.16 -30.28 3.91
C ASP A 88 -3.51 -30.92 2.67
N SER A 89 -3.21 -30.13 1.64
CA SER A 89 -2.69 -30.63 0.36
C SER A 89 -1.17 -30.46 0.20
N GLY A 90 -0.54 -29.61 1.02
CA GLY A 90 0.86 -29.21 0.88
C GLY A 90 1.16 -28.37 -0.36
N ARG A 91 0.15 -28.08 -1.19
CA ARG A 91 0.30 -27.26 -2.41
C ARG A 91 0.30 -25.77 -2.08
N THR A 92 0.92 -24.98 -2.94
CA THR A 92 1.04 -23.54 -2.77
C THR A 92 -0.08 -22.81 -3.51
N VAL A 93 -0.78 -21.93 -2.80
CA VAL A 93 -1.74 -20.97 -3.36
C VAL A 93 -1.07 -19.62 -3.46
N TYR A 94 -1.15 -19.00 -4.63
CA TYR A 94 -0.55 -17.69 -4.89
C TYR A 94 -1.63 -16.61 -4.94
N PHE A 95 -1.33 -15.47 -4.34
CA PHE A 95 -2.19 -14.31 -4.26
C PHE A 95 -1.48 -13.14 -4.93
N ILE A 96 -2.12 -12.61 -5.97
CA ILE A 96 -1.65 -11.45 -6.70
C ILE A 96 -2.47 -10.25 -6.23
N THR A 97 -1.80 -9.16 -5.90
CA THR A 97 -2.43 -7.87 -5.64
C THR A 97 -1.81 -6.83 -6.55
N ALA A 98 -2.61 -5.90 -7.03
CA ALA A 98 -2.16 -4.79 -7.85
C ALA A 98 -2.75 -3.47 -7.31
N TRP A 99 -1.95 -2.40 -7.35
CA TRP A 99 -2.40 -1.09 -6.89
C TRP A 99 -1.83 0.04 -7.74
N ARG A 100 -2.50 1.18 -7.67
CA ARG A 100 -2.00 2.47 -8.13
C ARG A 100 -1.75 3.40 -6.95
N THR A 101 -0.88 4.37 -7.13
CA THR A 101 -0.67 5.44 -6.16
C THR A 101 -1.08 6.78 -6.78
N PRO A 102 -1.71 7.69 -6.00
CA PRO A 102 -1.99 9.04 -6.47
C PRO A 102 -0.75 9.77 -6.99
N LEU A 103 0.43 9.49 -6.41
CA LEU A 103 1.70 10.06 -6.83
C LEU A 103 2.04 9.70 -8.28
N ASP A 104 1.88 8.43 -8.66
CA ASP A 104 2.20 7.97 -10.02
C ASP A 104 1.17 8.47 -11.03
N THR A 105 -0.10 8.51 -10.64
CA THR A 105 -1.14 9.17 -11.44
C THR A 105 -0.81 10.65 -11.68
N TRP A 106 -0.41 11.37 -10.64
CA TRP A 106 -0.02 12.78 -10.76
C TRP A 106 1.23 12.99 -11.60
N ARG A 107 2.18 12.04 -11.59
CA ARG A 107 3.38 12.05 -12.43
C ARG A 107 3.11 11.73 -13.90
N GLY A 108 1.87 11.39 -14.27
CA GLY A 108 1.52 10.95 -15.63
C GLY A 108 2.08 9.56 -15.97
N ALA A 109 2.36 8.72 -14.97
CA ALA A 109 2.93 7.38 -15.19
C ALA A 109 2.01 6.43 -15.98
N PHE A 110 0.73 6.81 -16.14
CA PHE A 110 -0.30 6.04 -16.82
C PHE A 110 -0.82 6.72 -18.09
N ASP A 111 -0.27 7.88 -18.44
CA ASP A 111 -0.65 8.58 -19.67
C ASP A 111 -0.15 7.76 -20.86
N LYS A 112 -1.04 7.45 -21.79
CA LYS A 112 -0.65 6.78 -23.03
C LYS A 112 0.32 7.69 -23.76
N THR A 113 1.56 7.24 -23.95
CA THR A 113 2.54 7.92 -24.81
C THR A 113 1.97 7.99 -26.22
N GLY A 114 1.28 9.08 -26.57
CA GLY A 114 0.52 9.11 -27.82
C GLY A 114 -0.25 10.39 -28.11
N ASP A 115 0.20 11.55 -27.63
CA ASP A 115 -0.24 12.82 -28.22
C ASP A 115 0.78 13.24 -29.30
N ALA A 116 0.66 12.60 -30.48
CA ALA A 116 1.18 13.15 -31.72
C ALA A 116 0.10 14.05 -32.34
N PRO A 117 0.41 15.27 -32.85
CA PRO A 117 -0.61 16.19 -33.33
C PRO A 117 -1.32 15.63 -34.55
N ASN A 118 -2.63 15.48 -34.45
CA ASN A 118 -3.52 14.94 -35.46
C ASN A 118 -3.43 15.68 -36.81
N ALA A 119 -2.91 15.03 -37.86
CA ALA A 119 -3.24 15.38 -39.23
C ALA A 119 -4.50 14.60 -39.63
N ARG A 120 -5.63 15.31 -39.70
CA ARG A 120 -6.92 14.79 -40.19
C ARG A 120 -6.78 14.30 -41.64
N SER A 121 -7.16 13.05 -41.92
CA SER A 121 -7.70 12.67 -43.22
C SER A 121 -8.61 11.45 -43.10
N ALA A 122 -9.71 11.48 -43.85
CA ALA A 122 -10.86 10.59 -43.73
C ALA A 122 -10.56 9.19 -44.27
N ASN A 123 -10.57 8.17 -43.39
CA ASN A 123 -10.83 6.79 -43.81
C ASN A 123 -11.38 5.96 -42.62
N ASP A 124 -12.71 5.91 -42.51
CA ASP A 124 -13.39 5.65 -41.23
C ASP A 124 -13.65 4.15 -40.92
N ARG A 125 -12.90 3.20 -41.48
CA ARG A 125 -13.07 1.76 -41.14
C ARG A 125 -11.76 1.02 -40.98
N THR A 126 -10.87 1.12 -41.96
CA THR A 126 -9.52 0.56 -41.90
C THR A 126 -8.64 1.28 -40.86
N GLN A 127 -8.82 2.59 -40.68
CA GLN A 127 -8.14 3.33 -39.61
C GLN A 127 -8.63 2.89 -38.23
N ARG A 128 -9.94 2.66 -38.04
CA ARG A 128 -10.48 2.17 -36.76
C ARG A 128 -9.99 0.76 -36.43
N GLU A 129 -9.87 -0.11 -37.42
CA GLU A 129 -9.31 -1.46 -37.24
C GLU A 129 -7.80 -1.40 -36.96
N ALA A 130 -7.05 -0.54 -37.65
CA ALA A 130 -5.63 -0.32 -37.39
C ALA A 130 -5.38 0.32 -36.01
N ASP A 131 -6.18 1.33 -35.61
CA ASP A 131 -6.10 1.97 -34.30
C ASP A 131 -6.54 1.02 -33.18
N ALA A 132 -7.53 0.15 -33.42
CA ALA A 132 -7.94 -0.89 -32.49
C ALA A 132 -6.87 -1.99 -32.36
N LEU A 133 -6.25 -2.40 -33.47
CA LEU A 133 -5.16 -3.38 -33.48
C LEU A 133 -3.88 -2.80 -32.89
N GLN A 134 -3.55 -1.53 -33.15
CA GLN A 134 -2.40 -0.85 -32.58
C GLN A 134 -2.62 -0.50 -31.11
N GLY A 135 -3.86 -0.19 -30.72
CA GLY A 135 -4.28 -0.13 -29.32
C GLY A 135 -4.19 -1.48 -28.62
N ALA A 136 -4.57 -2.57 -29.28
CA ALA A 136 -4.46 -3.93 -28.76
C ALA A 136 -3.00 -4.39 -28.67
N LEU A 137 -2.18 -4.13 -29.69
CA LEU A 137 -0.76 -4.43 -29.73
C LEU A 137 0.01 -3.60 -28.70
N GLY A 138 -0.28 -2.30 -28.58
CA GLY A 138 0.29 -1.46 -27.52
C GLY A 138 -0.16 -1.89 -26.12
N LYS A 139 -1.38 -2.40 -25.97
CA LYS A 139 -1.90 -3.00 -24.73
C LYS A 139 -1.16 -4.31 -24.38
N VAL A 140 -0.85 -5.14 -25.39
CA VAL A 140 -0.05 -6.37 -25.26
C VAL A 140 1.43 -6.06 -24.97
N GLU A 141 2.00 -5.04 -25.60
CA GLU A 141 3.40 -4.63 -25.43
C GLU A 141 3.61 -3.90 -24.08
N SER A 142 2.57 -3.25 -23.56
CA SER A 142 2.54 -2.71 -22.19
C SER A 142 2.27 -3.77 -21.12
N ALA A 143 1.91 -5.00 -21.52
CA ALA A 143 1.58 -6.06 -20.59
C ALA A 143 2.85 -6.51 -19.87
N ARG A 144 2.99 -6.08 -18.62
CA ARG A 144 4.13 -6.48 -17.79
C ARG A 144 3.93 -7.92 -17.36
N THR A 145 4.82 -8.81 -17.78
CA THR A 145 4.87 -10.18 -17.23
C THR A 145 5.17 -10.10 -15.75
N LEU A 146 4.18 -10.43 -14.93
CA LEU A 146 4.29 -10.29 -13.49
C LEU A 146 5.19 -11.40 -12.95
N PHE A 147 4.82 -12.66 -13.21
CA PHE A 147 5.59 -13.83 -12.80
C PHE A 147 5.29 -15.02 -13.71
N THR A 148 6.28 -15.91 -13.85
CA THR A 148 6.14 -17.24 -14.43
C THR A 148 6.16 -18.26 -13.31
N LEU A 149 5.04 -18.95 -13.09
CA LEU A 149 4.93 -19.96 -12.03
C LEU A 149 5.04 -21.37 -12.62
N ASP A 150 5.85 -22.22 -11.98
CA ASP A 150 5.83 -23.67 -12.20
C ASP A 150 4.61 -24.27 -11.49
N THR A 151 3.80 -24.97 -12.27
CA THR A 151 2.52 -25.57 -11.87
C THR A 151 2.68 -26.86 -11.08
N ALA A 152 3.88 -27.46 -11.01
CA ALA A 152 4.10 -28.74 -10.33
C ALA A 152 3.67 -28.76 -8.85
N ASN A 153 3.74 -27.63 -8.15
CA ASN A 153 3.34 -27.49 -6.74
C ASN A 153 2.24 -26.43 -6.51
N CYS A 154 1.60 -25.94 -7.58
CA CYS A 154 0.60 -24.89 -7.50
C CYS A 154 -0.81 -25.49 -7.37
N ALA A 155 -1.59 -25.06 -6.38
CA ALA A 155 -3.00 -25.44 -6.24
C ALA A 155 -3.94 -24.44 -6.92
N ALA A 156 -3.68 -23.14 -6.72
CA ALA A 156 -4.50 -22.07 -7.24
C ALA A 156 -3.72 -20.76 -7.33
N VAL A 157 -4.14 -19.90 -8.26
CA VAL A 157 -3.71 -18.51 -8.37
C VAL A 157 -4.94 -17.64 -8.21
N CYS A 158 -4.93 -16.76 -7.21
CA CYS A 158 -6.02 -15.87 -6.89
C CYS A 158 -5.59 -14.41 -7.03
N TYR A 159 -6.50 -13.55 -7.46
CA TYR A 159 -6.35 -12.12 -7.41
C TYR A 159 -7.04 -11.56 -6.18
N SER A 160 -6.28 -10.92 -5.31
CA SER A 160 -6.82 -10.27 -4.13
C SER A 160 -7.05 -8.78 -4.37
N GLN A 161 -8.31 -8.39 -4.22
CA GLN A 161 -8.77 -7.03 -4.46
C GLN A 161 -8.54 -6.11 -3.25
N ASN A 162 -8.29 -6.68 -2.05
CA ASN A 162 -8.04 -5.94 -0.81
C ASN A 162 -9.07 -4.82 -0.51
N ASN A 163 -10.31 -5.02 -0.94
CA ASN A 163 -11.44 -4.09 -0.79
C ASN A 163 -12.55 -4.68 0.10
N GLY A 164 -12.31 -5.84 0.72
CA GLY A 164 -13.28 -6.57 1.54
C GLY A 164 -14.24 -7.47 0.75
N GLN A 165 -14.07 -7.58 -0.57
CA GLN A 165 -14.75 -8.57 -1.41
C GLN A 165 -13.95 -9.89 -1.47
N ASP A 166 -14.59 -10.93 -2.01
CA ASP A 166 -13.95 -12.21 -2.29
C ASP A 166 -12.78 -12.05 -3.27
N ASP A 167 -11.69 -12.79 -3.02
CA ASP A 167 -10.56 -12.91 -3.93
C ASP A 167 -11.01 -13.74 -5.14
N VAL A 168 -10.60 -13.32 -6.33
CA VAL A 168 -11.04 -13.92 -7.59
C VAL A 168 -10.06 -15.01 -8.01
N LEU A 169 -10.57 -16.23 -8.22
CA LEU A 169 -9.77 -17.35 -8.71
C LEU A 169 -9.41 -17.14 -10.20
N LEU A 170 -8.12 -16.96 -10.49
CA LEU A 170 -7.61 -16.80 -11.84
C LEU A 170 -7.32 -18.15 -12.51
N CYS A 171 -6.74 -19.10 -11.75
CA CYS A 171 -6.37 -20.42 -12.24
C CYS A 171 -6.39 -21.47 -11.13
N GLY A 172 -6.68 -22.71 -11.51
CA GLY A 172 -6.75 -23.86 -10.62
C GLY A 172 -8.15 -24.07 -10.03
N SER A 173 -8.20 -24.90 -9.00
CA SER A 173 -9.44 -25.24 -8.32
C SER A 173 -9.27 -24.93 -6.84
N MET A 174 -10.22 -24.19 -6.29
CA MET A 174 -10.25 -23.89 -4.87
C MET A 174 -11.66 -24.08 -4.34
N ASN A 175 -11.77 -24.81 -3.24
CA ASN A 175 -13.05 -25.17 -2.66
C ASN A 175 -13.56 -24.01 -1.78
N GLY A 176 -14.16 -23.00 -2.42
CA GLY A 176 -14.82 -21.88 -1.74
C GLY A 176 -14.18 -20.51 -2.01
N GLY A 177 -14.94 -19.45 -1.74
CA GLY A 177 -14.44 -18.08 -1.78
C GLY A 177 -13.51 -17.82 -0.60
N ILE A 178 -12.38 -17.18 -0.85
CA ILE A 178 -11.46 -16.72 0.19
C ILE A 178 -11.43 -15.20 0.17
N ILE A 179 -11.31 -14.60 1.34
CA ILE A 179 -11.19 -13.14 1.49
C ILE A 179 -9.85 -12.85 2.13
N SER A 180 -9.04 -12.01 1.49
CA SER A 180 -7.83 -11.47 2.11
C SER A 180 -8.19 -10.41 3.15
N LEU A 181 -8.02 -10.76 4.42
CA LEU A 181 -8.31 -9.86 5.52
C LEU A 181 -7.22 -8.80 5.69
N PRO A 182 -7.60 -7.54 5.95
CA PRO A 182 -6.64 -6.53 6.32
C PRO A 182 -6.01 -6.86 7.67
N ARG A 183 -4.72 -6.56 7.82
CA ARG A 183 -4.03 -6.76 9.10
C ARG A 183 -4.53 -5.72 10.10
N LEU A 184 -4.92 -6.20 11.28
CA LEU A 184 -5.40 -5.37 12.39
C LEU A 184 -4.27 -4.90 13.33
N ALA A 185 -3.01 -5.20 12.98
CA ALA A 185 -1.82 -4.88 13.79
C ALA A 185 -1.76 -3.41 14.24
N LEU A 186 -2.08 -2.47 13.36
CA LEU A 186 -2.09 -1.04 13.70
C LEU A 186 -3.14 -0.69 14.76
N GLY A 187 -4.30 -1.34 14.73
CA GLY A 187 -5.33 -1.18 15.75
C GLY A 187 -4.85 -1.57 17.14
N TYR A 188 -4.08 -2.67 17.25
CA TYR A 188 -3.49 -3.08 18.53
C TYR A 188 -2.50 -2.05 19.07
N TYR A 189 -1.70 -1.40 18.21
CA TYR A 189 -0.79 -0.35 18.65
C TYR A 189 -1.53 0.92 19.10
N VAL A 190 -2.65 1.26 18.46
CA VAL A 190 -3.53 2.37 18.90
C VAL A 190 -4.12 2.06 20.28
N LEU A 191 -4.63 0.84 20.49
CA LEU A 191 -5.14 0.40 21.79
C LEU A 191 -4.06 0.39 22.86
N LEU A 192 -2.87 -0.12 22.55
CA LEU A 192 -1.72 -0.10 23.45
C LEU A 192 -1.33 1.35 23.82
N SER A 193 -1.32 2.24 22.84
CA SER A 193 -1.03 3.66 23.07
C SER A 193 -2.07 4.31 23.99
N LEU A 194 -3.36 4.03 23.79
CA LEU A 194 -4.43 4.51 24.66
C LEU A 194 -4.31 3.94 26.08
N ALA A 195 -4.04 2.63 26.19
CA ALA A 195 -3.85 1.93 27.46
C ALA A 195 -2.64 2.45 28.25
N LEU A 196 -1.59 2.95 27.57
CA LEU A 196 -0.46 3.62 28.21
C LEU A 196 -0.75 5.08 28.54
N LEU A 197 -1.47 5.79 27.66
CA LEU A 197 -1.78 7.21 27.82
C LEU A 197 -2.60 7.47 29.09
N ILE A 198 -3.60 6.65 29.38
CA ILE A 198 -4.50 6.82 30.54
C ILE A 198 -3.71 6.79 31.88
N PRO A 199 -2.99 5.73 32.25
CA PRO A 199 -2.25 5.67 33.51
C PRO A 199 -1.10 6.68 33.55
N LEU A 200 -0.39 6.92 32.44
CA LEU A 200 0.67 7.93 32.39
C LEU A 200 0.12 9.34 32.62
N SER A 201 -1.07 9.65 32.08
CA SER A 201 -1.73 10.95 32.29
C SER A 201 -2.20 11.12 33.73
N ILE A 202 -2.79 10.08 34.33
CA ILE A 202 -3.20 10.10 35.74
C ILE A 202 -1.98 10.29 36.65
N ALA A 203 -0.93 9.50 36.44
CA ALA A 203 0.29 9.58 37.22
C ALA A 203 1.02 10.91 37.01
N PHE A 204 1.00 11.47 35.79
CA PHE A 204 1.52 12.81 35.51
C PHE A 204 0.77 13.87 36.32
N PHE A 205 -0.57 13.81 36.34
CA PHE A 205 -1.40 14.76 37.08
C PHE A 205 -1.15 14.70 38.59
N LEU A 206 -1.04 13.49 39.16
CA LEU A 206 -0.73 13.26 40.57
C LEU A 206 0.69 13.76 40.93
N CYS A 207 1.66 13.55 40.04
CA CYS A 207 3.05 13.92 40.27
C CYS A 207 3.42 15.32 39.75
N ARG A 208 2.48 16.13 39.24
CA ARG A 208 2.74 17.40 38.53
C ARG A 208 3.55 18.43 39.31
N ARG A 209 3.51 18.38 40.65
CA ARG A 209 4.28 19.28 41.54
C ARG A 209 5.67 18.77 41.91
N LYS A 210 5.99 17.52 41.58
CA LYS A 210 7.26 16.86 41.90
C LYS A 210 8.19 16.88 40.68
N LYS A 211 9.51 16.77 40.90
CA LYS A 211 10.50 16.62 39.81
C LYS A 211 10.17 15.42 38.89
N ALA A 212 9.64 14.33 39.46
CA ALA A 212 9.18 13.15 38.73
C ALA A 212 8.04 13.44 37.73
N GLY A 213 7.17 14.43 38.01
CA GLY A 213 6.09 14.83 37.11
C GLY A 213 6.61 15.36 35.77
N LYS A 214 7.79 16.00 35.75
CA LYS A 214 8.40 16.47 34.49
C LYS A 214 8.80 15.31 33.58
N ALA A 215 9.40 14.26 34.15
CA ALA A 215 9.76 13.05 33.40
C ALA A 215 8.50 12.31 32.92
N LEU A 216 7.48 12.17 33.78
CA LEU A 216 6.20 11.57 33.38
C LEU A 216 5.50 12.33 32.27
N GLY A 217 5.58 13.66 32.24
CA GLY A 217 4.99 14.46 31.16
C GLY A 217 5.63 14.17 29.81
N HIS A 218 6.96 14.01 29.77
CA HIS A 218 7.66 13.60 28.55
C HIS A 218 7.34 12.16 28.14
N LEU A 219 7.14 11.26 29.10
CA LEU A 219 6.77 9.87 28.84
C LEU A 219 5.32 9.74 28.35
N ALA A 220 4.38 10.50 28.93
CA ALA A 220 2.97 10.56 28.53
C ALA A 220 2.78 11.18 27.14
N LEU A 221 3.73 12.02 26.71
CA LEU A 221 3.69 12.65 25.40
C LEU A 221 3.97 11.65 24.25
N ILE A 222 4.73 10.57 24.50
CA ILE A 222 5.04 9.55 23.50
C ILE A 222 3.77 8.88 22.94
N PRO A 223 2.87 8.30 23.77
CA PRO A 223 1.64 7.70 23.25
C PRO A 223 0.70 8.73 22.61
N ALA A 224 0.65 9.96 23.12
CA ALA A 224 -0.14 11.04 22.52
C ALA A 224 0.35 11.39 21.10
N CYS A 225 1.66 11.48 20.90
CA CYS A 225 2.26 11.72 19.58
C CYS A 225 2.02 10.55 18.62
N TYR A 226 2.06 9.30 19.10
CA TYR A 226 1.71 8.15 18.27
C TYR A 226 0.25 8.18 17.79
N LEU A 227 -0.70 8.45 18.70
CA LEU A 227 -2.13 8.56 18.34
C LEU A 227 -2.38 9.67 17.32
N THR A 228 -1.73 10.83 17.52
CA THR A 228 -1.83 11.96 16.60
C THR A 228 -1.19 11.64 15.25
N GLY A 229 -0.02 10.98 15.25
CA GLY A 229 0.66 10.53 14.03
C GLY A 229 -0.17 9.51 13.25
N HIS A 230 -0.80 8.55 13.93
CA HIS A 230 -1.73 7.60 13.32
C HIS A 230 -2.90 8.32 12.65
N LEU A 231 -3.50 9.29 13.35
CA LEU A 231 -4.61 10.08 12.81
C LEU A 231 -4.20 10.90 11.57
N LEU A 232 -3.00 11.49 11.56
CA LEU A 232 -2.52 12.26 10.41
C LEU A 232 -2.20 11.40 9.18
N VAL A 233 -1.58 10.24 9.39
CA VAL A 233 -1.15 9.37 8.28
C VAL A 233 -2.28 8.53 7.73
N LYS A 234 -3.16 8.04 8.61
CA LYS A 234 -4.15 7.01 8.27
C LYS A 234 -5.59 7.39 8.61
N GLY A 235 -5.80 8.43 9.41
CA GLY A 235 -7.11 8.80 9.90
C GLY A 235 -7.64 7.79 10.93
N PHE A 236 -8.92 7.47 10.81
CA PHE A 236 -9.65 6.58 11.72
C PHE A 236 -9.56 5.10 11.35
N VAL A 237 -9.03 4.79 10.16
CA VAL A 237 -8.93 3.41 9.67
C VAL A 237 -7.72 2.74 10.32
N THR A 238 -7.92 1.63 11.01
CA THR A 238 -6.84 0.88 11.67
C THR A 238 -6.34 -0.31 10.85
N THR A 239 -7.11 -0.73 9.84
CA THR A 239 -6.82 -1.85 8.94
C THR A 239 -5.75 -1.48 7.91
N SER A 240 -4.67 -2.27 7.81
CA SER A 240 -3.61 -2.08 6.79
C SER A 240 -3.33 -3.37 6.05
N TYR A 241 -3.19 -3.28 4.74
CA TYR A 241 -2.63 -4.36 3.93
C TYR A 241 -1.09 -4.28 3.84
N GLN A 242 -0.51 -3.08 3.96
CA GLN A 242 0.95 -2.84 3.93
C GLN A 242 1.46 -2.33 5.28
N MET A 243 1.61 -3.25 6.23
CA MET A 243 1.96 -2.95 7.63
C MET A 243 3.28 -2.15 7.78
N GLN A 244 4.34 -2.52 7.05
CA GLN A 244 5.66 -1.93 7.23
C GLN A 244 5.71 -0.45 6.82
N ARG A 245 5.08 -0.10 5.70
CA ARG A 245 5.02 1.28 5.21
C ARG A 245 4.23 2.15 6.19
N ASP A 246 3.01 1.75 6.51
CA ASP A 246 2.10 2.53 7.34
C ASP A 246 2.68 2.72 8.75
N PHE A 247 3.25 1.66 9.34
CA PHE A 247 3.92 1.74 10.65
C PHE A 247 5.09 2.73 10.64
N SER A 248 5.97 2.64 9.63
CA SER A 248 7.15 3.50 9.54
C SER A 248 6.79 4.98 9.41
N LEU A 249 5.78 5.30 8.59
CA LEU A 249 5.30 6.66 8.39
C LEU A 249 4.63 7.22 9.66
N ILE A 250 3.86 6.40 10.38
CA ILE A 250 3.24 6.80 11.65
C ILE A 250 4.31 7.08 12.72
N VAL A 251 5.29 6.18 12.87
CA VAL A 251 6.38 6.37 13.85
C VAL A 251 7.21 7.61 13.52
N LEU A 252 7.54 7.83 12.24
CA LEU A 252 8.26 9.02 11.80
C LEU A 252 7.46 10.30 12.10
N THR A 253 6.16 10.32 11.76
CA THR A 253 5.27 11.45 12.04
C THR A 253 5.15 11.71 13.55
N ALA A 254 5.03 10.65 14.36
CA ALA A 254 4.98 10.74 15.81
C ALA A 254 6.29 11.30 16.40
N ALA A 255 7.45 10.89 15.89
CA ALA A 255 8.74 11.41 16.31
C ALA A 255 8.89 12.91 15.99
N LEU A 256 8.44 13.35 14.81
CA LEU A 256 8.44 14.77 14.43
C LEU A 256 7.50 15.60 15.29
N LEU A 257 6.29 15.10 15.57
CA LEU A 257 5.34 15.72 16.49
C LEU A 257 5.89 15.81 17.91
N TYR A 258 6.59 14.77 18.37
CA TYR A 258 7.22 14.77 19.69
C TYR A 258 8.31 15.84 19.79
N ALA A 259 9.18 15.94 18.78
CA ALA A 259 10.20 16.98 18.70
C ALA A 259 9.57 18.38 18.67
N ALA A 260 8.53 18.58 17.86
CA ALA A 260 7.79 19.84 17.79
C ALA A 260 7.19 20.21 19.15
N ALA A 261 6.59 19.26 19.86
CA ALA A 261 6.02 19.50 21.18
C ALA A 261 7.08 19.88 22.23
N LEU A 262 8.27 19.26 22.18
CA LEU A 262 9.40 19.66 23.04
C LEU A 262 9.86 21.09 22.75
N LEU A 263 10.04 21.45 21.47
CA LEU A 263 10.48 22.77 21.03
C LEU A 263 9.44 23.86 21.34
N ALA A 264 8.15 23.58 21.15
CA ALA A 264 7.08 24.48 21.55
C ALA A 264 7.07 24.68 23.07
N GLY A 265 7.26 23.61 23.83
CA GLY A 265 7.35 23.67 25.29
C GLY A 265 8.51 24.50 25.82
N THR A 266 9.67 24.52 25.14
CA THR A 266 10.80 25.39 25.52
C THR A 266 10.56 26.84 25.15
N LEU A 267 10.01 27.13 23.97
CA LEU A 267 9.65 28.48 23.54
C LEU A 267 8.60 29.12 24.46
N LEU A 268 7.57 28.37 24.85
CA LEU A 268 6.52 28.86 25.74
C LEU A 268 7.05 29.21 27.13
N ARG A 269 8.00 28.45 27.67
CA ARG A 269 8.67 28.79 28.94
C ARG A 269 9.46 30.08 28.81
N GLN A 270 10.32 30.17 27.79
CA GLN A 270 11.13 31.36 27.55
C GLN A 270 10.30 32.63 27.30
N ARG A 271 9.09 32.49 26.75
CA ARG A 271 8.14 33.60 26.58
C ARG A 271 7.51 34.04 27.91
N ARG A 272 7.18 33.10 28.79
CA ARG A 272 6.68 33.39 30.14
C ARG A 272 7.75 34.08 30.98
N ASP A 273 8.98 33.55 30.99
CA ASP A 273 10.10 34.10 31.75
C ASP A 273 10.54 35.50 31.27
N ALA A 274 10.11 35.93 30.08
CA ALA A 274 10.39 37.26 29.52
C ALA A 274 9.22 38.24 29.70
N ALA A 275 8.06 37.78 30.18
CA ALA A 275 6.87 38.58 30.45
C ALA A 275 6.68 38.86 31.95
N GLU A 276 7.38 38.12 32.82
CA GLU A 276 7.59 38.43 34.24
C GLU A 276 8.79 39.37 34.41
#